data_AF-A0A2T1E1H4-F1
#
_entry.id   AF-A0A2T1E1H4-F1
#
_cell.length_a   1.000
_cell.length_b   1.000
_cell.length_c   1.000
_cell.angle_alpha   90.00
_cell.angle_beta   90.00
_cell.angle_gamma   90.00
#
_symmetry.space_group_name_H-M   'P 1'
#
loop_
_entity.id
_entity.type
_entity.pdbx_description
1 polymer ?
#
loop_
_entity_poly.entity_id
_entity_poly.type
_entity_poly.pdbx_seq_one_letter_code
_entity_poly.pdbx_strand_id
1 'polypeptide(L)' 'MSQPDFQAMSRKELHTYVLTHRDDKDAFYAYVDKLHAEATWIEMPALQSVEDLENYPEFLESLRKSAESRDNAV' A
#
# COMPACT_ATOMS: atom_id res chain seq x y z
N MET A 1 -17.38 -26.05 -4.26
CA MET A 1 -15.91 -25.91 -4.34
C MET A 1 -15.51 -24.93 -3.26
N SER A 2 -14.61 -25.32 -2.37
CA SER A 2 -14.22 -24.48 -1.23
C SER A 2 -13.52 -23.22 -1.72
N GLN A 3 -14.12 -22.05 -1.51
CA GLN A 3 -13.43 -20.79 -1.69
C GLN A 3 -12.24 -20.76 -0.71
N PRO A 4 -11.02 -20.43 -1.17
CA PRO A 4 -9.89 -20.22 -0.27
C PRO A 4 -10.20 -19.08 0.70
N ASP A 5 -9.79 -19.21 1.97
CA ASP A 5 -9.86 -18.12 2.93
C ASP A 5 -8.83 -17.04 2.61
N PHE A 6 -9.23 -16.10 1.76
CA PHE A 6 -8.39 -14.98 1.31
C PHE A 6 -7.91 -14.12 2.49
N GLN A 7 -8.67 -14.02 3.57
CA GLN A 7 -8.26 -13.29 4.77
C GLN A 7 -7.10 -13.97 5.52
N ALA A 8 -7.02 -15.31 5.49
CA ALA A 8 -5.96 -16.08 6.15
C ALA A 8 -4.65 -16.10 5.34
N MET A 9 -4.73 -15.97 4.01
CA MET A 9 -3.56 -16.00 3.12
C MET A 9 -2.65 -14.78 3.27
N SER A 10 -1.34 -14.95 3.16
CA SER A 10 -0.42 -13.81 3.17
C SER A 10 -0.60 -12.91 1.93
N ARG A 11 -0.16 -11.66 2.00
CA ARG A 11 -0.24 -10.71 0.87
C ARG A 11 0.42 -11.25 -0.42
N LYS A 12 1.51 -12.02 -0.30
CA LYS A 12 2.19 -12.66 -1.43
C LYS A 12 1.36 -13.78 -2.06
N GLU A 13 0.68 -14.56 -1.23
CA GLU A 13 -0.21 -15.64 -1.70
C GLU A 13 -1.43 -15.05 -2.40
N LEU A 14 -2.07 -14.02 -1.82
CA LEU A 14 -3.16 -13.30 -2.46
C LEU A 14 -2.75 -12.68 -3.79
N HIS A 15 -1.58 -12.04 -3.85
CA HIS A 15 -1.07 -11.47 -5.09
C HIS A 15 -0.91 -12.53 -6.18
N THR A 16 -0.31 -13.67 -5.84
CA THR A 16 -0.13 -14.79 -6.78
C THR A 16 -1.49 -15.36 -7.21
N TYR A 17 -2.41 -15.52 -6.27
CA TYR A 17 -3.75 -16.01 -6.55
C TYR A 17 -4.51 -15.09 -7.50
N VAL A 18 -4.57 -13.78 -7.22
CA VAL A 18 -5.21 -12.77 -8.07
C VAL A 18 -4.60 -12.74 -9.48
N LEU A 19 -3.28 -12.91 -9.60
CA LEU A 19 -2.62 -12.98 -10.91
C LEU A 19 -3.05 -14.21 -11.73
N THR A 20 -3.30 -15.33 -11.06
CA THR A 20 -3.72 -16.59 -11.68
C THR A 20 -5.23 -16.66 -11.88
N HIS A 21 -6.00 -15.93 -11.07
CA HIS A 21 -7.46 -15.89 -11.03
C HIS A 21 -7.96 -14.45 -11.17
N ARG A 22 -7.68 -13.81 -12.31
CA ARG A 22 -8.02 -12.39 -12.55
C ARG A 22 -9.52 -12.10 -12.58
N ASP A 23 -10.34 -13.10 -12.85
CA ASP A 23 -11.81 -13.00 -12.80
C ASP A 23 -12.37 -13.07 -11.38
N ASP A 24 -11.55 -13.50 -10.40
CA ASP A 24 -11.96 -13.61 -9.00
C ASP A 24 -11.85 -12.24 -8.31
N LYS A 25 -12.98 -11.53 -8.30
CA LYS A 25 -13.10 -10.22 -7.67
C LYS A 25 -12.96 -10.31 -6.16
N ASP A 26 -13.41 -11.39 -5.53
CA ASP A 26 -13.29 -11.57 -4.07
C ASP A 26 -11.82 -11.64 -3.65
N ALA A 27 -11.00 -12.39 -4.41
CA ALA A 27 -9.56 -12.42 -4.20
C ALA A 27 -8.91 -11.03 -4.39
N PHE A 28 -9.35 -10.28 -5.40
CA PHE A 28 -8.86 -8.92 -5.66
C PHE A 28 -9.22 -7.96 -4.52
N TYR A 29 -10.47 -7.97 -4.05
CA TYR A 29 -10.90 -7.14 -2.92
C TYR A 29 -10.13 -7.48 -1.65
N ALA A 30 -9.96 -8.77 -1.33
CA ALA A 30 -9.19 -9.19 -0.17
C ALA A 30 -7.72 -8.77 -0.26
N TYR A 31 -7.12 -8.80 -1.45
CA TYR A 31 -5.76 -8.31 -1.66
C TYR A 31 -5.64 -6.79 -1.43
N VAL A 32 -6.57 -6.00 -1.99
CA VAL A 32 -6.58 -4.54 -1.84
C VAL A 32 -6.87 -4.13 -0.41
N ASP A 33 -7.84 -4.76 0.25
CA ASP A 33 -8.19 -4.49 1.66
C ASP A 33 -7.00 -4.73 2.57
N LYS A 34 -6.30 -5.86 2.37
CA LYS A 34 -5.08 -6.18 3.10
C LYS A 34 -3.94 -5.19 2.82
N LEU A 35 -3.80 -4.76 1.55
CA LEU A 35 -2.85 -3.73 1.18
C LEU A 35 -3.16 -2.41 1.88
N HIS A 36 -4.43 -2.04 2.01
CA HIS A 36 -4.88 -0.83 2.69
C HIS A 36 -4.66 -0.92 4.20
N ALA A 37 -4.95 -2.06 4.82
CA ALA A 37 -4.73 -2.31 6.24
C ALA A 37 -3.23 -2.31 6.61
N GLU A 38 -2.36 -2.80 5.73
CA GLU A 38 -0.90 -2.75 5.89
C GLU A 38 -0.28 -1.42 5.42
N ALA A 39 -1.00 -0.63 4.62
CA ALA A 39 -0.50 0.62 4.09
C ALA A 39 -0.47 1.69 5.18
N THR A 40 0.72 1.98 5.68
CA THR A 40 1.01 3.22 6.42
C THR A 40 1.20 4.38 5.44
N TRP A 41 0.34 4.49 4.43
CA TRP A 41 0.45 5.56 3.45
C TRP A 41 -0.07 6.83 4.12
N ILE A 42 0.78 7.86 4.16
CA ILE A 42 0.33 9.20 4.49
C ILE A 42 -0.47 9.67 3.28
N GLU A 43 -1.78 9.81 3.45
CA GLU A 43 -2.65 10.38 2.42
C GLU A 43 -2.15 11.79 2.11
N MET A 44 -1.53 11.96 0.94
CA MET A 44 -1.17 13.28 0.43
C MET A 44 -2.29 13.69 -0.54
N PRO A 45 -3.16 14.66 -0.17
CA PRO A 45 -4.16 15.16 -1.08
C PRO A 45 -3.49 15.79 -2.31
N ALA A 46 -4.24 15.91 -3.40
CA ALA A 46 -3.73 16.53 -4.62
C ALA A 46 -3.31 17.98 -4.33
N LEU A 47 -2.00 18.20 -4.27
CA LEU A 47 -1.40 19.51 -4.02
C LEU A 47 -1.91 20.49 -5.08
N GLN A 48 -2.62 21.52 -4.65
CA GLN A 48 -3.13 22.54 -5.56
C GLN A 48 -2.02 23.51 -6.01
N SER A 49 -0.90 23.56 -5.28
CA SER A 49 0.28 24.38 -5.57
C SER A 49 1.51 23.89 -4.79
N VAL A 50 2.69 24.38 -5.16
CA VAL A 50 3.97 24.03 -4.49
C VAL A 50 4.02 24.59 -3.05
N GLU A 51 3.35 25.70 -2.80
CA GLU A 51 3.18 26.29 -1.45
C GLU A 51 2.32 25.41 -0.54
N ASP A 52 1.44 24.58 -1.11
CA ASP A 52 0.61 23.64 -0.35
C ASP A 52 1.46 22.61 0.41
N LEU A 53 2.68 22.36 -0.07
CA LEU A 53 3.66 21.48 0.55
C LEU A 53 4.11 21.96 1.94
N GLU A 54 4.04 23.27 2.22
CA GLU A 54 4.36 23.85 3.54
C GLU A 54 3.31 23.48 4.59
N ASN A 55 2.08 23.14 4.17
CA ASN A 55 1.01 22.73 5.07
C ASN A 55 1.13 21.27 5.54
N TYR A 56 2.04 20.49 4.96
CA TYR A 56 2.22 19.06 5.29
C TYR A 56 3.65 18.75 5.77
N PRO A 57 4.07 19.30 6.92
CA PRO A 57 5.41 19.05 7.47
C PRO A 57 5.65 17.57 7.80
N GLU A 58 4.60 16.81 8.16
CA GLU A 58 4.70 15.38 8.44
C GLU A 58 5.05 14.54 7.20
N PHE A 59 4.60 14.97 6.01
CA PHE A 59 4.97 14.35 4.75
C PHE A 59 6.45 14.57 4.42
N LEU A 60 6.94 15.79 4.61
CA LEU A 60 8.35 16.14 4.41
C LEU A 60 9.27 15.36 5.36
N GLU A 61 8.87 15.22 6.63
CA GLU A 61 9.62 14.44 7.63
C GLU A 61 9.61 12.93 7.32
N SER A 62 8.48 12.39 6.86
CA SER A 62 8.39 10.98 6.41
C SER A 62 9.26 10.71 5.18
N LEU A 63 9.24 11.62 4.20
CA LEU A 63 10.13 11.57 3.02
C LEU A 63 11.59 11.55 3.43
N ARG A 64 11.98 12.45 4.34
CA ARG A 64 13.34 12.54 4.87
C ARG A 64 13.77 11.24 5.55
N LYS A 65 12.95 10.71 6.46
CA LYS A 65 13.21 9.41 7.11
C LYS A 65 13.33 8.26 6.12
N SER A 66 12.49 8.24 5.09
CA SER A 66 12.53 7.21 4.05
C SER A 66 13.79 7.29 3.18
N ALA A 67 14.32 8.51 2.93
CA ALA A 67 15.56 8.75 2.22
C ALA A 67 16.78 8.32 3.07
N GLU A 68 16.81 8.68 4.35
CA GLU A 68 17.86 8.27 5.29
C GLU A 68 17.89 6.74 5.50
N SER A 69 16.73 6.09 5.45
CA SER A 69 16.63 4.62 5.53
C SER A 69 17.14 3.92 4.25
N ARG A 70 17.09 4.59 3.09
CA ARG A 70 17.64 4.08 1.83
C ARG A 70 19.15 4.27 1.73
N ASP A 71 19.69 5.35 2.30
CA ASP A 71 21.14 5.62 2.30
C ASP A 71 21.90 4.65 3.22
N ASN A 72 21.30 4.26 4.35
CA ASN A 72 21.86 3.25 5.27
C ASN A 72 21.77 1.80 4.77
N ALA A 73 21.25 1.56 3.56
CA ALA A 73 21.10 0.23 2.96
C ALA A 73 22.09 -0.03 1.80
N VAL A 74 23.08 0.84 1.57
CA VAL A 74 24.14 0.72 0.54
C VAL A 74 25.49 0.44 1.17
#